data_AF-A0A284RAP8-F1
#
_entry.id   AF-A0A284RAP8-F1
#
_cell.length_a   1.000
_cell.length_b   1.000
_cell.length_c   1.000
_cell.angle_alpha   90.00
_cell.angle_beta   90.00
_cell.angle_gamma   90.00
#
_symmetry.space_group_name_H-M   'P 1'
#
loop_
_entity.id
_entity.type
_entity.pdbx_description
1 polymer ?
#
loop_
_entity_poly.entity_id
_entity_poly.type
_entity_poly.pdbx_seq_one_letter_code
_entity_poly.pdbx_strand_id
1 'polypeptide(L)'
;MKFYTQSFIYDDPWSIVSLAYFLRYPNPYASHIISCDVISRTQTPSGTLLTTRLILKRGALPRWAPKGIISRSESWVVEESEVDPMGKTVRCTTKNLEFTKVMQVEESVLLSQNDEGKTMQTSEARIRSRFGWGLTKRIETFGMNRFKNHSRDGISLILGMLRQSRLQTLGGPAPYSPMYFAREEPHEPAPAHQERGPSGVGHQNTGPWRRVMGWLSKD
;
A
#
# COMPACT_ATOMS: atom_id res chain seq x y z
N MET A 1 -12.88 11.73 -23.51
CA MET A 1 -11.91 10.86 -22.83
C MET A 1 -10.59 11.61 -22.71
N LYS A 2 -9.92 11.51 -21.55
CA LYS A 2 -8.57 12.04 -21.30
C LYS A 2 -7.63 10.88 -20.98
N PHE A 3 -6.40 10.99 -21.47
CA PHE A 3 -5.34 10.02 -21.26
C PHE A 3 -4.15 10.70 -20.58
N TYR A 4 -3.52 9.99 -19.66
CA TYR A 4 -2.30 10.39 -18.99
C TYR A 4 -1.35 9.20 -18.96
N THR A 5 -0.07 9.44 -19.17
CA THR A 5 0.98 8.44 -18.99
C THR A 5 2.18 9.08 -18.30
N GLN A 6 2.83 8.33 -17.42
CA GLN A 6 4.05 8.73 -16.74
C GLN A 6 4.93 7.51 -16.50
N SER A 7 6.24 7.69 -16.62
CA SER A 7 7.23 6.68 -16.25
C SER A 7 8.14 7.19 -15.13
N PHE A 8 8.64 6.27 -14.31
CA PHE A 8 9.56 6.55 -13.21
C PHE A 8 10.48 5.35 -12.96
N ILE A 9 11.76 5.59 -12.69
CA ILE A 9 12.74 4.55 -12.39
C ILE A 9 13.05 4.56 -10.89
N TYR A 10 12.96 3.39 -10.26
CA TYR A 10 13.45 3.15 -8.90
C TYR A 10 14.82 2.47 -8.95
N ASP A 11 15.77 2.96 -8.14
CA ASP A 11 17.10 2.35 -7.98
C ASP A 11 17.10 1.06 -7.11
N ASP A 12 15.95 0.40 -6.96
CA ASP A 12 15.82 -0.85 -6.20
C ASP A 12 15.43 -2.02 -7.12
N PRO A 13 15.80 -3.26 -6.75
CA PRO A 13 15.36 -4.46 -7.44
C PRO A 13 13.85 -4.62 -7.46
N TRP A 14 13.34 -5.26 -8.53
CA TRP A 14 11.90 -5.45 -8.73
C TRP A 14 11.20 -6.13 -7.56
N SER A 15 11.83 -7.10 -6.91
CA SER A 15 11.24 -7.79 -5.75
C SER A 15 10.94 -6.82 -4.60
N ILE A 16 11.78 -5.81 -4.40
CA ILE A 16 11.64 -4.83 -3.32
C ILE A 16 10.61 -3.77 -3.69
N VAL A 17 10.61 -3.30 -4.95
CA VAL A 17 9.62 -2.34 -5.44
C VAL A 17 8.22 -2.98 -5.50
N SER A 18 8.13 -4.24 -5.92
CA SER A 18 6.89 -5.03 -5.91
C SER A 18 6.34 -5.17 -4.49
N LEU A 19 7.18 -5.52 -3.51
CA LEU A 19 6.77 -5.55 -2.10
C LEU A 19 6.28 -4.18 -1.62
N ALA A 20 7.04 -3.11 -1.91
CA ALA A 20 6.67 -1.75 -1.54
C ALA A 20 5.34 -1.31 -2.17
N TYR A 21 5.05 -1.73 -3.41
CA TYR A 21 3.77 -1.49 -4.07
C TYR A 21 2.60 -2.04 -3.28
N PHE A 22 2.68 -3.29 -2.80
CA PHE A 22 1.59 -3.91 -2.05
C PHE A 22 1.46 -3.37 -0.62
N LEU A 23 2.55 -2.88 -0.04
CA LEU A 23 2.59 -2.26 1.30
C LEU A 23 2.34 -0.75 1.31
N ARG A 24 2.06 -0.12 0.16
CA ARG A 24 1.97 1.35 0.06
C ARG A 24 0.85 1.99 0.88
N TYR A 25 -0.07 1.22 1.46
CA TYR A 25 -1.13 1.75 2.32
C TYR A 25 -1.03 1.16 3.74
N PRO A 26 -1.26 1.98 4.78
CA PRO A 26 -1.56 3.41 4.73
C PRO A 26 -0.31 4.28 4.44
N ASN A 27 -0.49 5.47 3.87
CA ASN A 27 0.57 6.47 3.71
C ASN A 27 0.01 7.91 3.72
N PRO A 28 0.80 8.93 4.11
CA PRO A 28 0.32 10.32 4.26
C PRO A 28 -0.05 10.99 2.92
N TYR A 29 0.48 10.51 1.80
CA TYR A 29 0.15 11.02 0.46
C TYR A 29 -1.19 10.46 -0.05
N ALA A 30 -1.71 9.40 0.56
CA ALA A 30 -2.95 8.74 0.18
C ALA A 30 -3.94 8.62 1.35
N SER A 31 -4.05 9.66 2.18
CA SER A 31 -4.98 9.72 3.33
C SER A 31 -6.47 9.57 2.97
N HIS A 32 -6.81 9.69 1.69
CA HIS A 32 -8.15 9.45 1.18
C HIS A 32 -8.49 7.96 1.05
N ILE A 33 -7.51 7.05 1.12
CA ILE A 33 -7.73 5.60 1.17
C ILE A 33 -8.12 5.23 2.61
N ILE A 34 -9.33 4.70 2.78
CA ILE A 34 -9.88 4.30 4.08
C ILE A 34 -9.54 2.84 4.38
N SER A 35 -9.73 1.94 3.40
CA SER A 35 -9.43 0.51 3.54
C SER A 35 -8.91 -0.08 2.22
N CYS A 36 -8.22 -1.21 2.33
CA CYS A 36 -7.72 -2.00 1.21
C CYS A 36 -7.67 -3.48 1.61
N ASP A 37 -8.59 -4.26 1.05
CA ASP A 37 -8.86 -5.63 1.46
C ASP A 37 -8.61 -6.59 0.30
N VAL A 38 -7.98 -7.75 0.55
CA VAL A 38 -7.83 -8.79 -0.46
C VAL A 38 -9.12 -9.60 -0.55
N ILE A 39 -9.76 -9.59 -1.72
CA ILE A 39 -11.00 -10.34 -1.97
C ILE A 39 -10.70 -11.74 -2.49
N SER A 40 -9.70 -11.86 -3.36
CA SER A 40 -9.24 -13.13 -3.89
C SER A 40 -7.75 -13.10 -4.19
N ARG A 41 -7.11 -14.25 -4.06
CA ARG A 41 -5.72 -14.46 -4.43
C ARG A 41 -5.50 -15.91 -4.85
N THR A 42 -4.99 -16.08 -6.06
CA THR A 42 -4.78 -17.41 -6.65
C THR A 42 -3.48 -17.42 -7.42
N GLN A 43 -2.74 -18.52 -7.32
CA GLN A 43 -1.56 -18.75 -8.16
C GLN A 43 -1.98 -19.53 -9.42
N THR A 44 -1.51 -19.11 -10.59
CA THR A 44 -1.70 -19.84 -11.84
C THR A 44 -0.74 -21.03 -11.91
N PRO A 45 -1.01 -22.04 -12.77
CA PRO A 45 -0.06 -23.13 -13.02
C PRO A 45 1.32 -22.65 -13.50
N SER A 46 1.39 -21.48 -14.14
CA SER A 46 2.64 -20.84 -14.59
C SER A 46 3.41 -20.14 -13.46
N GLY A 47 2.88 -20.11 -12.23
CA GLY A 47 3.51 -19.48 -11.07
C GLY A 47 3.15 -18.00 -10.87
N THR A 48 2.33 -17.41 -11.74
CA THR A 48 1.86 -16.01 -11.62
C THR A 48 0.86 -15.88 -10.48
N LEU A 49 1.01 -14.85 -9.64
CA LEU A 49 0.06 -14.56 -8.57
C LEU A 49 -0.97 -13.54 -9.05
N LEU A 50 -2.24 -13.97 -9.10
CA LEU A 50 -3.38 -13.10 -9.37
C LEU A 50 -3.97 -12.66 -8.04
N THR A 51 -4.22 -11.36 -7.87
CA THR A 51 -4.86 -10.81 -6.68
C THR A 51 -5.92 -9.80 -7.09
N THR A 52 -7.10 -9.89 -6.48
CA THR A 52 -8.11 -8.84 -6.51
C THR A 52 -8.20 -8.19 -5.14
N ARG A 53 -8.05 -6.87 -5.07
CA ARG A 53 -8.26 -6.06 -3.86
C ARG A 53 -9.46 -5.13 -4.03
N LEU A 54 -10.19 -4.90 -2.95
CA LEU A 54 -11.24 -3.90 -2.87
C LEU A 54 -10.75 -2.75 -1.99
N ILE A 55 -10.85 -1.54 -2.52
CA ILE A 55 -10.32 -0.33 -1.91
C ILE A 55 -11.48 0.63 -1.66
N LEU A 56 -11.66 1.05 -0.41
CA LEU A 56 -12.56 2.15 -0.07
C LEU A 56 -11.80 3.46 -0.07
N LYS A 57 -12.30 4.46 -0.80
CA LYS A 57 -11.71 5.81 -0.78
C LYS A 57 -12.75 6.90 -0.53
N ARG A 58 -12.33 7.94 0.18
CA ARG A 58 -13.09 9.17 0.39
C ARG A 58 -12.74 10.21 -0.68
N GLY A 59 -13.75 10.65 -1.41
CA GLY A 59 -13.68 11.73 -2.39
C GLY A 59 -14.27 13.03 -1.86
N ALA A 60 -14.07 14.10 -2.63
CA ALA A 60 -14.76 15.38 -2.43
C ALA A 60 -15.27 15.86 -3.79
N LEU A 61 -16.54 16.25 -3.85
CA LEU A 61 -17.12 16.80 -5.05
C LEU A 61 -16.55 18.21 -5.31
N PRO A 62 -16.31 18.59 -6.58
CA PRO A 62 -15.96 19.95 -6.88
C PRO A 62 -17.10 20.91 -6.53
N ARG A 63 -16.76 22.14 -6.13
CA ARG A 63 -17.76 23.19 -5.78
C ARG A 63 -18.76 23.48 -6.91
N TRP A 64 -18.38 23.24 -8.16
CA TRP A 64 -19.24 23.44 -9.32
C TRP A 64 -20.19 22.26 -9.59
N ALA A 65 -20.00 21.11 -8.93
CA ALA A 65 -20.85 19.95 -9.15
C ALA A 65 -22.29 20.27 -8.70
N PRO A 66 -23.31 19.86 -9.48
CA PRO A 66 -24.70 19.98 -9.06
C PRO A 66 -24.93 19.32 -7.71
N LYS A 67 -25.68 19.98 -6.82
CA LYS A 67 -26.08 19.40 -5.53
C LYS A 67 -26.88 18.12 -5.78
N GLY A 68 -26.63 17.08 -4.99
CA GLY A 68 -27.35 15.82 -5.08
C GLY A 68 -26.90 14.87 -6.20
N ILE A 69 -25.88 15.22 -7.00
CA ILE A 69 -25.34 14.33 -8.05
C ILE A 69 -24.78 13.01 -7.48
N ILE A 70 -24.23 13.08 -6.27
CA ILE A 70 -23.63 11.97 -5.53
C ILE A 70 -24.04 12.15 -4.06
N SER A 71 -24.63 11.12 -3.46
CA SER A 71 -25.17 11.14 -2.09
C SER A 71 -24.13 10.82 -1.01
N ARG A 72 -23.01 10.17 -1.38
CA ARG A 72 -21.94 9.76 -0.48
C ARG A 72 -20.59 10.16 -1.05
N SER A 73 -19.71 10.67 -0.20
CA SER A 73 -18.34 11.05 -0.60
C SER A 73 -17.43 9.84 -0.82
N GLU A 74 -17.81 8.67 -0.33
CA GLU A 74 -17.02 7.44 -0.44
C GLU A 74 -17.32 6.69 -1.73
N SER A 75 -16.31 6.01 -2.26
CA SER A 75 -16.41 5.23 -3.48
C SER A 75 -15.54 3.98 -3.40
N TRP A 76 -16.08 2.87 -3.88
CA TRP A 76 -15.34 1.62 -4.03
C TRP A 76 -14.52 1.58 -5.33
N VAL A 77 -13.30 1.08 -5.22
CA VAL A 77 -12.37 0.82 -6.32
C VAL A 77 -11.95 -0.63 -6.25
N VAL A 78 -11.98 -1.34 -7.38
CA VAL A 78 -11.36 -2.66 -7.49
C VAL A 78 -9.97 -2.51 -8.09
N GLU A 79 -9.02 -3.21 -7.51
CA GLU A 79 -7.67 -3.37 -8.01
C GLU A 79 -7.45 -4.84 -8.38
N GLU A 80 -6.95 -5.08 -9.58
CA GLU A 80 -6.63 -6.41 -10.10
C GLU A 80 -5.16 -6.42 -10.46
N SER A 81 -4.38 -7.32 -9.88
CA SER A 81 -2.92 -7.39 -10.11
C SER A 81 -2.46 -8.79 -10.49
N GLU A 82 -1.51 -8.85 -11.41
CA GLU A 82 -0.76 -10.03 -11.81
C GLU A 82 0.72 -9.83 -11.44
N VAL A 83 1.28 -10.76 -10.67
CA VAL A 83 2.70 -10.75 -10.30
C VAL A 83 3.37 -11.95 -10.93
N ASP A 84 4.24 -11.71 -11.91
CA ASP A 84 5.05 -12.73 -12.56
C ASP A 84 6.48 -12.66 -11.99
N PRO A 85 6.87 -13.59 -11.10
CA PRO A 85 8.20 -13.60 -10.51
C PRO A 85 9.31 -14.00 -11.49
N MET A 86 8.99 -14.76 -12.54
CA MET A 86 9.97 -15.21 -13.53
C MET A 86 10.27 -14.08 -14.52
N GLY A 87 9.22 -13.44 -15.05
CA GLY A 87 9.34 -12.24 -15.88
C GLY A 87 9.71 -10.98 -15.09
N LYS A 88 9.68 -11.03 -13.74
CA LYS A 88 9.90 -9.88 -12.84
C LYS A 88 9.02 -8.69 -13.22
N THR A 89 7.72 -8.96 -13.37
CA THR A 89 6.72 -7.94 -13.68
C THR A 89 5.57 -7.93 -12.70
N VAL A 90 5.07 -6.73 -12.40
CA VAL A 90 3.75 -6.51 -11.79
C VAL A 90 2.90 -5.76 -12.79
N ARG A 91 1.77 -6.32 -13.19
CA ARG A 91 0.71 -5.61 -13.92
C ARG A 91 -0.42 -5.37 -12.95
N CYS A 92 -0.92 -4.14 -12.88
CA CYS A 92 -2.01 -3.79 -11.99
C CYS A 92 -2.98 -2.85 -12.69
N THR A 93 -4.27 -3.14 -12.58
CA THR A 93 -5.33 -2.25 -13.06
C THR A 93 -6.20 -1.86 -11.89
N THR A 94 -6.59 -0.59 -11.80
CA THR A 94 -7.58 -0.12 -10.85
C THR A 94 -8.75 0.53 -11.59
N LYS A 95 -9.97 0.29 -11.13
CA LYS A 95 -11.19 0.91 -11.68
C LYS A 95 -12.20 1.21 -10.58
N ASN A 96 -12.81 2.38 -10.62
CA ASN A 96 -13.93 2.67 -9.73
C ASN A 96 -15.16 1.81 -10.09
N LEU A 97 -15.81 1.24 -9.08
CA LEU A 97 -17.02 0.43 -9.24
C LEU A 97 -18.28 1.31 -9.30
N GLU A 98 -18.27 2.41 -8.57
CA GLU A 98 -19.41 3.32 -8.42
C GLU A 98 -19.20 4.62 -9.19
N PHE A 99 -20.29 5.36 -9.43
CA PHE A 99 -20.29 6.67 -10.09
C PHE A 99 -19.72 6.69 -11.52
N THR A 100 -19.62 5.53 -12.18
CA THR A 100 -19.03 5.37 -13.53
C THR A 100 -19.74 6.17 -14.62
N LYS A 101 -21.04 6.48 -14.44
CA LYS A 101 -21.77 7.42 -15.31
C LYS A 101 -21.22 8.84 -15.19
N VAL A 102 -20.92 9.29 -13.98
CA VAL A 102 -20.35 10.62 -13.71
C VAL A 102 -18.92 10.66 -14.22
N MET A 103 -18.07 9.77 -13.71
CA MET A 103 -16.67 9.66 -14.08
C MET A 103 -16.18 8.24 -13.87
N GLN A 104 -15.71 7.62 -14.94
CA GLN A 104 -14.97 6.37 -14.93
C GLN A 104 -13.48 6.72 -14.99
N VAL A 105 -12.71 6.17 -14.07
CA VAL A 105 -11.25 6.26 -14.00
C VAL A 105 -10.73 4.84 -14.00
N GLU A 106 -9.90 4.54 -14.99
CA GLU A 106 -9.16 3.29 -15.08
C GLU A 106 -7.67 3.64 -15.08
N GLU A 107 -6.92 3.06 -14.14
CA GLU A 107 -5.47 3.27 -14.05
C GLU A 107 -4.77 1.94 -14.25
N SER A 108 -3.69 1.94 -15.02
CA SER A 108 -2.85 0.77 -15.25
C SER A 108 -1.43 1.08 -14.79
N VAL A 109 -0.84 0.19 -14.02
CA VAL A 109 0.56 0.25 -13.57
C VAL A 109 1.28 -0.99 -14.03
N LEU A 110 2.43 -0.78 -14.68
CA LEU A 110 3.40 -1.82 -15.00
C LEU A 110 4.68 -1.53 -14.22
N LEU A 111 5.09 -2.46 -13.37
CA LEU A 111 6.44 -2.50 -12.79
C LEU A 111 7.23 -3.60 -13.50
N SER A 112 8.41 -3.28 -14.01
CA SER A 112 9.30 -4.28 -14.64
C SER A 112 10.75 -4.01 -14.29
N GLN A 113 11.52 -5.07 -14.04
CA GLN A 113 12.98 -4.92 -13.92
C GLN A 113 13.58 -4.56 -15.29
N ASN A 114 14.53 -3.63 -15.31
CA ASN A 114 15.36 -3.34 -16.49
C ASN A 114 16.67 -4.15 -16.45
N ASP A 115 17.46 -4.05 -17.52
CA ASP A 115 18.73 -4.78 -17.65
C ASP A 115 19.78 -4.39 -16.60
N GLU A 116 19.66 -3.19 -16.01
CA GLU A 116 20.52 -2.70 -14.92
C GLU A 116 20.08 -3.21 -13.53
N GLY A 117 19.05 -4.05 -13.45
CA GLY A 117 18.50 -4.55 -12.19
C GLY A 117 17.63 -3.54 -11.43
N LYS A 118 17.42 -2.34 -11.97
CA LYS A 118 16.50 -1.31 -11.46
C LYS A 118 15.06 -1.62 -11.87
N THR A 119 14.09 -0.92 -11.29
CA THR A 119 12.68 -1.14 -11.62
C THR A 119 12.07 0.07 -12.32
N MET A 120 11.57 -0.13 -13.54
CA MET A 120 10.77 0.86 -14.25
C MET A 120 9.30 0.72 -13.85
N GLN A 121 8.67 1.83 -13.51
CA GLN A 121 7.23 1.95 -13.39
C GLN A 121 6.67 2.76 -14.55
N THR A 122 5.72 2.19 -15.28
CA THR A 122 4.86 2.92 -16.22
C THR A 122 3.46 3.00 -15.63
N SER A 123 2.88 4.19 -15.57
CA SER A 123 1.53 4.43 -15.05
C SER A 123 0.70 5.17 -16.07
N GLU A 124 -0.45 4.59 -16.41
CA GLU A 124 -1.42 5.15 -17.33
C GLU A 124 -2.74 5.42 -16.63
N ALA A 125 -3.45 6.46 -17.03
CA ALA A 125 -4.81 6.71 -16.59
C ALA A 125 -5.72 7.09 -17.75
N ARG A 126 -6.89 6.46 -17.79
CA ARG A 126 -7.97 6.72 -18.73
C ARG A 126 -9.15 7.28 -17.95
N ILE A 127 -9.51 8.52 -18.26
CA ILE A 127 -10.60 9.22 -17.59
C ILE A 127 -11.69 9.49 -18.61
N ARG A 128 -12.88 8.97 -18.33
CA ARG A 128 -14.04 9.08 -19.20
C ARG A 128 -15.24 9.52 -18.39
N SER A 129 -15.93 10.56 -18.85
CA SER A 129 -17.26 10.89 -18.35
C SER A 129 -18.30 10.41 -19.35
N ARG A 130 -19.36 9.77 -18.86
CA ARG A 130 -20.59 9.50 -19.64
C ARG A 130 -21.71 10.41 -19.17
N PHE A 131 -21.36 11.46 -18.42
CA PHE A 131 -22.31 12.41 -17.88
C PHE A 131 -22.76 13.32 -19.02
N GLY A 132 -24.08 13.47 -19.18
CA GLY A 132 -24.68 14.33 -20.20
C GLY A 132 -24.58 15.82 -19.85
N TRP A 133 -25.45 16.64 -20.46
CA TRP A 133 -25.66 18.04 -20.08
C TRP A 133 -24.49 19.00 -20.38
N GLY A 134 -23.62 18.65 -21.34
CA GLY A 134 -22.48 19.50 -21.72
C GLY A 134 -21.35 19.58 -20.69
N LEU A 135 -21.44 18.84 -19.58
CA LEU A 135 -20.43 18.86 -18.51
C LEU A 135 -19.30 17.85 -18.70
N THR A 136 -19.40 16.97 -19.71
CA THR A 136 -18.44 15.89 -19.98
C THR A 136 -16.99 16.40 -19.98
N LYS A 137 -16.69 17.44 -20.77
CA LYS A 137 -15.33 18.01 -20.87
C LYS A 137 -14.84 18.57 -19.54
N ARG A 138 -15.71 19.23 -18.78
CA ARG A 138 -15.38 19.81 -17.46
C ARG A 138 -15.07 18.73 -16.43
N ILE A 139 -15.86 17.65 -16.41
CA ILE A 139 -15.64 16.49 -15.52
C ILE A 139 -14.33 15.79 -15.87
N GLU A 140 -14.08 15.51 -17.15
CA GLU A 140 -12.86 14.83 -17.58
C GLU A 140 -11.60 15.67 -17.29
N THR A 141 -11.63 16.98 -17.53
CA THR A 141 -10.54 17.89 -17.15
C THR A 141 -10.36 17.95 -15.64
N PHE A 142 -11.44 17.94 -14.85
CA PHE A 142 -11.35 17.90 -13.40
C PHE A 142 -10.67 16.60 -12.91
N GLY A 143 -11.07 15.45 -13.44
CA GLY A 143 -10.44 14.17 -13.12
C GLY A 143 -8.95 14.17 -13.45
N MET A 144 -8.58 14.64 -14.64
CA MET A 144 -7.19 14.71 -15.10
C MET A 144 -6.34 15.63 -14.22
N ASN A 145 -6.85 16.80 -13.83
CA ASN A 145 -6.12 17.73 -12.96
C ASN A 145 -5.97 17.20 -11.52
N ARG A 146 -6.87 16.31 -11.10
CA ARG A 146 -6.80 15.67 -9.78
C ARG A 146 -5.99 14.39 -9.77
N PHE A 147 -5.69 13.84 -10.95
CA PHE A 147 -4.81 12.70 -11.09
C PHE A 147 -3.40 13.11 -10.64
N LYS A 148 -3.01 12.58 -9.50
CA LYS A 148 -1.65 12.67 -8.95
C LYS A 148 -1.25 11.24 -8.61
N ASN A 149 -0.01 10.87 -8.96
CA ASN A 149 0.51 9.53 -8.72
C ASN A 149 0.89 9.34 -7.24
N HIS A 150 -0.11 9.37 -6.35
CA HIS A 150 0.04 9.17 -4.91
C HIS A 150 0.61 7.77 -4.59
N SER A 151 0.42 6.81 -5.49
CA SER A 151 0.99 5.47 -5.40
C SER A 151 2.52 5.52 -5.39
N ARG A 152 3.13 6.30 -6.30
CA ARG A 152 4.60 6.47 -6.37
C ARG A 152 5.19 7.03 -5.09
N ASP A 153 4.56 8.04 -4.51
CA ASP A 153 5.05 8.66 -3.28
C ASP A 153 4.93 7.68 -2.10
N GLY A 154 3.86 6.87 -2.05
CA GLY A 154 3.70 5.77 -1.10
C GLY A 154 4.77 4.67 -1.26
N ILE A 155 5.07 4.25 -2.49
CA ILE A 155 6.12 3.27 -2.78
C ILE A 155 7.47 3.80 -2.30
N SER A 156 7.81 5.05 -2.65
CA SER A 156 9.07 5.69 -2.27
C SER A 156 9.24 5.77 -0.74
N LEU A 157 8.15 6.07 -0.02
CA LEU A 157 8.13 6.05 1.44
C LEU A 157 8.47 4.66 1.98
N ILE A 158 7.80 3.61 1.49
CA ILE A 158 8.05 2.23 1.94
C ILE A 158 9.47 1.78 1.60
N LEU A 159 9.98 2.12 0.41
CA LEU A 159 11.38 1.83 0.03
C LEU A 159 12.36 2.48 1.02
N GLY A 160 12.12 3.74 1.40
CA GLY A 160 12.90 4.42 2.44
C GLY A 160 12.89 3.66 3.77
N MET A 161 11.72 3.19 4.22
CA MET A 161 11.59 2.40 5.45
C MET A 161 12.30 1.04 5.36
N LEU A 162 12.17 0.33 4.23
CA LEU A 162 12.82 -0.97 4.00
C LEU A 162 14.35 -0.85 4.01
N ARG A 163 14.90 0.22 3.40
CA ARG A 163 16.34 0.51 3.42
C ARG A 163 16.84 0.81 4.85
N GLN A 164 16.10 1.61 5.62
CA GLN A 164 16.44 1.93 7.01
C GLN A 164 16.44 0.68 7.92
N SER A 165 15.43 -0.18 7.78
CA SER A 165 15.33 -1.42 8.54
C SER A 165 16.54 -2.34 8.32
N ARG A 166 16.99 -2.49 7.07
CA ARG A 166 18.17 -3.30 6.73
C ARG A 166 19.47 -2.78 7.36
N LEU A 167 19.64 -1.46 7.41
CA LEU A 167 20.83 -0.85 8.04
C LEU A 167 20.85 -1.09 9.54
N GLN A 168 19.69 -1.06 10.22
CA GLN A 168 19.61 -1.34 11.65
C GLN A 168 19.93 -2.80 11.99
N THR A 169 19.47 -3.75 11.16
CA THR A 169 19.80 -5.17 11.37
C THR A 169 21.27 -5.51 11.14
N LEU A 170 22.00 -4.69 10.38
CA LEU A 170 23.44 -4.86 10.14
C LEU A 170 24.32 -4.12 11.16
N GLY A 171 23.74 -3.20 11.94
CA GLY A 171 24.44 -2.38 12.93
C GLY A 171 24.10 -2.67 14.41
N GLY A 172 23.19 -3.62 14.68
CA GLY A 172 22.86 -4.07 16.03
C GLY A 172 23.64 -5.32 16.43
N PRO A 173 23.92 -5.55 17.73
CA PRO A 173 24.45 -6.84 18.16
C PRO A 173 23.47 -7.92 17.76
N ALA A 174 23.93 -8.92 17.02
CA ALA A 174 23.12 -10.06 16.62
C ALA A 174 22.54 -10.73 17.88
N PRO A 175 21.22 -10.97 17.99
CA PRO A 175 20.69 -11.82 19.03
C PRO A 175 20.98 -13.28 18.65
N TYR A 176 22.25 -13.67 18.71
CA TYR A 176 22.62 -15.07 18.88
C TYR A 176 22.36 -15.42 20.34
N SER A 177 21.13 -15.80 20.66
CA SER A 177 20.91 -16.80 21.70
C SER A 177 20.73 -18.13 20.99
N PRO A 178 21.70 -19.06 21.06
CA PRO A 178 21.41 -20.44 20.74
C PRO A 178 20.34 -20.89 21.74
N MET A 179 19.16 -21.26 21.26
CA MET A 179 18.22 -22.06 22.04
C MET A 179 18.90 -23.39 22.32
N TYR A 180 19.66 -23.46 23.41
CA TYR A 180 19.97 -24.73 24.04
C TYR A 180 18.64 -25.30 24.50
N PHE A 181 18.18 -26.37 23.84
CA PHE A 181 17.25 -27.30 24.45
C PHE A 181 17.96 -27.89 25.67
N ALA A 182 17.74 -27.27 26.84
CA ALA A 182 18.12 -27.84 28.10
C ALA A 182 17.27 -29.11 28.27
N ARG A 183 17.94 -30.25 28.22
CA ARG A 183 17.39 -31.55 28.59
C ARG A 183 16.97 -31.44 30.06
N GLU A 184 15.69 -31.62 30.35
CA GLU A 184 15.18 -31.64 31.72
C GLU A 184 15.81 -32.81 32.48
N GLU A 185 16.65 -32.50 33.45
CA GLU A 185 17.02 -33.39 34.55
C GLU A 185 15.92 -33.31 35.63
N PRO A 186 15.60 -34.40 36.36
CA PRO A 186 14.52 -34.39 37.33
C PRO A 186 14.90 -33.56 38.57
N HIS A 187 14.08 -32.56 38.90
CA HIS A 187 14.24 -31.71 40.07
C HIS A 187 13.85 -32.43 41.39
N GLU A 188 14.77 -32.49 42.35
CA GLU A 188 14.45 -32.61 43.78
C GLU A 188 13.79 -31.33 44.31
N PRO A 189 12.88 -31.39 45.31
CA PRO A 189 12.14 -30.23 45.78
C PRO A 189 12.98 -29.38 46.76
N ALA A 190 13.07 -28.08 46.51
CA ALA A 190 13.61 -27.08 47.43
C ALA A 190 12.50 -26.50 48.35
N PRO A 191 12.84 -26.02 49.56
CA PRO A 191 11.86 -25.61 50.57
C PRO A 191 11.32 -24.18 50.38
N ALA A 192 10.30 -23.88 51.18
CA ALA A 192 9.28 -22.85 50.99
C ALA A 192 9.73 -21.37 51.02
N HIS A 193 8.97 -20.61 50.21
CA HIS A 193 8.75 -19.17 50.07
C HIS A 193 9.24 -18.19 51.16
N GLN A 194 9.79 -17.07 50.68
CA GLN A 194 9.63 -15.77 51.32
C GLN A 194 9.37 -14.67 50.28
N GLU A 195 8.24 -13.97 50.44
CA GLU A 195 7.73 -12.93 49.55
C GLU A 195 8.56 -11.63 49.61
N ARG A 196 8.80 -11.00 48.45
CA ARG A 196 9.11 -9.56 48.34
C ARG A 196 8.40 -8.98 47.11
N GLY A 197 7.72 -7.85 47.34
CA GLY A 197 6.73 -7.20 46.45
C GLY A 197 7.28 -6.50 45.19
N PRO A 198 6.41 -5.83 44.42
CA PRO A 198 6.69 -5.49 43.03
C PRO A 198 7.40 -4.15 42.90
N SER A 199 8.59 -4.15 42.28
CA SER A 199 9.21 -2.96 41.71
C SER A 199 8.88 -2.88 40.21
N GLY A 200 8.01 -1.94 39.84
CA GLY A 200 7.66 -1.67 38.45
C GLY A 200 8.82 -1.01 37.69
N VAL A 201 9.11 -1.52 36.50
CA VAL A 201 9.99 -0.88 35.51
C VAL A 201 9.23 -0.78 34.20
N GLY A 202 8.74 0.42 33.90
CA GLY A 202 8.13 0.73 32.61
C GLY A 202 9.20 0.82 31.52
N HIS A 203 9.17 -0.11 30.56
CA HIS A 203 9.92 0.03 29.31
C HIS A 203 9.19 1.01 28.38
N GLN A 204 9.77 2.19 28.19
CA GLN A 204 9.35 3.12 27.16
C GLN A 204 9.85 2.63 25.79
N ASN A 205 8.93 2.12 24.99
CA ASN A 205 9.22 1.63 23.64
C ASN A 205 9.21 2.80 22.64
N THR A 206 10.38 3.39 22.34
CA THR A 206 10.54 4.57 21.48
C THR A 206 10.74 4.22 20.00
N GLY A 207 9.84 3.41 19.44
CA GLY A 207 9.93 2.93 18.04
C GLY A 207 9.29 3.86 16.99
N PRO A 208 9.70 3.79 15.70
CA PRO A 208 9.13 4.54 14.57
C PRO A 208 7.62 4.34 14.37
N TRP A 209 7.08 3.23 14.89
CA TRP A 209 5.67 2.85 14.88
C TRP A 209 4.75 3.90 15.50
N ARG A 210 5.22 4.68 16.49
CA ARG A 210 4.40 5.75 17.08
C ARG A 210 4.17 6.92 16.12
N ARG A 211 5.10 7.18 15.19
CA ARG A 211 4.90 8.22 14.17
C ARG A 211 3.76 7.83 13.23
N VAL A 212 3.73 6.59 12.75
CA VAL A 212 2.65 6.07 11.90
C VAL A 212 1.31 6.06 12.65
N MET A 213 1.30 5.63 13.91
CA MET A 213 0.08 5.63 14.74
C MET A 213 -0.45 7.03 15.07
N GLY A 214 0.43 8.04 15.20
CA GLY A 214 0.02 9.43 15.44
C GLY A 214 -0.71 10.09 14.25
N TRP A 215 -0.59 9.53 13.04
CA TRP A 215 -1.37 9.97 11.87
C TRP A 215 -2.76 9.33 11.81
N LEU A 216 -2.92 8.13 12.38
CA LEU A 216 -4.20 7.41 12.41
C LEU A 216 -5.15 7.90 13.50
N SER A 217 -4.66 8.71 14.44
CA SER A 217 -5.42 9.17 15.62
C SER A 217 -5.99 10.59 15.50
N LYS A 218 -6.22 11.10 14.29
CA LYS A 218 -6.88 12.40 14.11
C LYS A 218 -8.05 12.23 13.14
N ASP A 219 -9.24 12.14 13.75
CA ASP A 219 -10.56 12.22 13.11
C ASP A 219 -10.75 13.49 12.28
#